data_AF-A0A963CY77-F1
#
_entry.id   AF-A0A963CY77-F1
#
_cell.length_a   1.000
_cell.length_b   1.000
_cell.length_c   1.000
_cell.angle_alpha   90.00
_cell.angle_beta   90.00
_cell.angle_gamma   90.00
#
_symmetry.space_group_name_H-M   'P 1'
#
loop_
_entity.id
_entity.type
_entity.pdbx_description
1 polymer ?
#
loop_
_entity_poly.entity_id
_entity_poly.type
_entity_poly.pdbx_seq_one_letter_code
_entity_poly.pdbx_strand_id
1 'polypeptide(L)'
;MWFRNLQIYLLSTPFDISAEALHDKLNARPSRECSSMELSTYGWEPPLGLNGKLLTHAVAHCTMICMRREERVMPAVVVNQRLTQRISDLEEAEGRKVRRRERGEIKDEIFLDMLPKAFTKSVLT
;
A
#
# COMPACT_ATOMS: atom_id res chain seq x y z
N MET A 1 -8.27 -20.67 8.54
CA MET A 1 -7.51 -19.49 9.00
C MET A 1 -8.32 -18.86 10.12
N TRP A 2 -7.69 -18.39 11.20
CA TRP A 2 -8.40 -17.78 12.34
C TRP A 2 -8.11 -16.28 12.38
N PHE A 3 -9.15 -15.48 12.59
CA PHE A 3 -8.99 -14.04 12.77
C PHE A 3 -8.26 -13.75 14.09
N ARG A 4 -7.21 -12.93 14.01
CA ARG A 4 -6.42 -12.51 15.20
C ARG A 4 -7.05 -11.34 15.94
N ASN A 5 -7.80 -10.51 15.21
CA ASN A 5 -8.46 -9.29 15.69
C ASN A 5 -9.85 -9.21 15.04
N LEU A 6 -10.77 -8.48 15.67
CA LEU A 6 -12.15 -8.31 15.19
C LEU A 6 -12.57 -6.85 15.31
N GLN A 7 -13.16 -6.32 14.25
CA GLN A 7 -13.90 -5.05 14.24
C GLN A 7 -15.28 -5.33 13.66
N ILE A 8 -16.33 -4.94 14.37
CA ILE A 8 -17.71 -5.27 14.02
C ILE A 8 -18.38 -4.02 13.44
N TYR A 9 -18.97 -4.18 12.26
CA TYR A 9 -19.72 -3.15 11.57
C TYR A 9 -21.15 -3.65 11.34
N LEU A 10 -22.14 -2.83 11.70
CA LEU A 10 -23.54 -3.10 11.40
C LEU A 10 -23.93 -2.33 10.14
N LEU A 11 -24.39 -3.06 9.12
CA LEU A 11 -24.92 -2.44 7.90
C LEU A 11 -26.31 -1.88 8.19
N SER A 12 -26.54 -0.62 7.82
CA SER A 12 -27.84 0.04 8.02
C SER A 12 -28.93 -0.49 7.09
N THR A 13 -28.53 -1.09 5.96
CA THR A 13 -29.42 -1.70 4.98
C THR A 13 -29.11 -3.19 4.83
N PRO A 14 -30.12 -4.02 4.48
CA PRO A 14 -29.88 -5.41 4.11
C PRO A 14 -28.81 -5.54 3.03
N PHE A 15 -27.99 -6.59 3.12
CA PHE A 15 -26.97 -6.89 2.12
C PHE A 15 -27.44 -8.05 1.25
N ASP A 16 -28.15 -7.73 0.17
CA ASP A 16 -28.82 -8.72 -0.69
C ASP A 16 -27.95 -9.18 -1.89
N ILE A 17 -26.64 -8.95 -1.84
CA ILE A 17 -25.72 -9.32 -2.92
C ILE A 17 -25.28 -10.78 -2.71
N SER A 18 -25.55 -11.65 -3.71
CA SER A 18 -25.06 -13.03 -3.69
C SER A 18 -23.53 -13.09 -3.74
N ALA A 19 -22.94 -14.18 -3.25
CA ALA A 19 -21.49 -14.36 -3.26
C ALA A 19 -20.89 -14.34 -4.68
N GLU A 20 -21.65 -14.79 -5.68
CA GLU A 20 -21.29 -14.77 -7.11
C GLU A 20 -21.32 -13.34 -7.65
N ALA A 21 -22.42 -12.60 -7.44
CA ALA A 21 -22.51 -11.21 -7.86
C ALA A 21 -21.48 -10.32 -7.16
N LEU A 22 -21.14 -10.64 -5.91
CA LEU A 22 -20.05 -9.99 -5.20
C LEU A 22 -18.71 -10.32 -5.83
N HIS A 23 -18.43 -11.59 -6.15
CA HIS A 23 -17.20 -12.00 -6.84
C HIS A 23 -16.97 -11.18 -8.12
N ASP A 24 -18.00 -11.06 -8.96
CA ASP A 24 -17.91 -10.30 -10.21
C ASP A 24 -17.64 -8.82 -9.98
N LYS A 25 -18.24 -8.22 -8.95
CA LYS A 25 -17.96 -6.82 -8.58
C LYS A 25 -16.53 -6.65 -8.06
N LEU A 26 -16.01 -7.60 -7.28
CA LEU A 26 -14.63 -7.55 -6.77
C LEU A 26 -13.60 -7.73 -7.88
N ASN A 27 -13.93 -8.49 -8.93
CA ASN A 27 -13.09 -8.66 -10.12
C ASN A 27 -12.83 -7.34 -10.88
N ALA A 28 -13.62 -6.28 -10.64
CA ALA A 28 -13.34 -4.96 -11.19
C ALA A 28 -12.05 -4.32 -10.63
N ARG A 29 -11.55 -4.79 -9.47
CA ARG A 29 -10.35 -4.25 -8.82
C ARG A 29 -9.51 -5.37 -8.18
N PRO A 30 -8.89 -6.25 -8.98
CA PRO A 30 -8.04 -7.30 -8.45
C PRO A 30 -6.79 -6.70 -7.81
N SER A 31 -6.19 -7.44 -6.88
CA SER A 31 -4.88 -7.09 -6.35
C SER A 31 -3.84 -7.06 -7.47
N ARG A 32 -2.94 -6.07 -7.40
CA ARG A 32 -1.82 -5.93 -8.33
C ARG A 32 -0.60 -5.41 -7.60
N GLU A 33 0.55 -5.69 -8.18
CA GLU A 33 1.82 -5.16 -7.70
C GLU A 33 1.85 -3.63 -7.75
N CYS A 34 2.60 -3.07 -6.81
CA CYS A 34 2.77 -1.62 -6.69
C CYS A 34 3.71 -1.12 -7.79
N SER A 35 3.24 -0.17 -8.62
CA SER A 35 4.05 0.41 -9.68
C SER A 35 5.30 1.10 -9.12
N SER A 36 6.34 1.29 -9.95
CA SER A 36 7.61 1.89 -9.54
C SER A 36 7.48 3.30 -8.97
N MET A 37 6.44 4.03 -9.39
CA MET A 37 6.13 5.39 -8.95
C MET A 37 4.89 5.48 -8.05
N GLU A 38 4.37 4.35 -7.59
CA GLU A 38 3.20 4.30 -6.72
C GLU A 38 3.61 3.96 -5.29
N LEU A 39 3.00 4.62 -4.30
CA LEU A 39 3.33 4.38 -2.90
C LEU A 39 2.60 3.18 -2.30
N SER A 40 1.36 2.97 -2.73
CA SER A 40 0.56 1.85 -2.26
C SER A 40 -0.54 1.50 -3.24
N THR A 41 -0.86 0.21 -3.33
CA THR A 41 -2.00 -0.32 -4.06
C THR A 41 -2.95 -1.04 -3.11
N TYR A 42 -4.22 -1.08 -3.52
CA TYR A 42 -5.28 -1.83 -2.85
C TYR A 42 -6.06 -2.61 -3.90
N GLY A 43 -6.26 -3.90 -3.65
CA GLY A 43 -7.12 -4.73 -4.49
C GLY A 43 -7.49 -6.04 -3.81
N TRP A 44 -8.41 -6.76 -4.45
CA TRP A 44 -8.99 -7.99 -3.92
C TRP A 44 -8.13 -9.21 -4.29
N GLU A 45 -7.92 -10.11 -3.33
CA GLU A 45 -7.14 -11.35 -3.50
C GLU A 45 -7.95 -12.54 -2.97
N PRO A 46 -7.78 -13.76 -3.50
CA PRO A 46 -8.51 -14.93 -2.99
C PRO A 46 -8.27 -15.18 -1.50
N PRO A 47 -9.32 -15.29 -0.66
CA PRO A 47 -9.18 -15.44 0.79
C PRO A 47 -8.57 -16.80 1.21
N LEU A 48 -8.56 -17.79 0.31
CA LEU A 48 -7.99 -19.13 0.57
C LEU A 48 -6.52 -19.25 0.14
N GLY A 49 -5.87 -18.14 -0.24
CA GLY A 49 -4.47 -18.13 -0.66
C GLY A 49 -4.26 -18.83 -2.01
N LEU A 50 -3.07 -19.43 -2.21
CA LEU A 50 -2.60 -19.98 -3.50
C LEU A 50 -3.54 -21.02 -4.15
N ASN A 51 -4.36 -21.70 -3.36
CA ASN A 51 -5.30 -22.71 -3.86
C ASN A 51 -6.69 -22.13 -4.17
N GLY A 52 -6.96 -20.89 -3.75
CA GLY A 52 -8.20 -20.18 -4.02
C GLY A 52 -8.15 -19.45 -5.36
N LYS A 53 -9.18 -19.66 -6.19
CA LYS A 53 -9.34 -18.91 -7.45
C LYS A 53 -10.39 -17.80 -7.37
N LEU A 54 -11.33 -17.95 -6.44
CA LEU A 54 -12.45 -17.02 -6.26
C LEU A 54 -12.08 -15.95 -5.24
N LEU A 55 -12.46 -14.70 -5.52
CA LEU A 55 -12.32 -13.56 -4.62
C LEU A 55 -13.33 -13.56 -3.45
N THR A 56 -14.32 -14.46 -3.51
CA THR A 56 -15.27 -14.70 -2.43
C THR A 56 -15.20 -16.17 -2.00
N HIS A 57 -15.38 -16.41 -0.70
CA HIS A 57 -15.57 -17.74 -0.15
C HIS A 57 -16.81 -17.73 0.73
N ALA A 58 -17.88 -18.39 0.27
CA ALA A 58 -19.15 -18.43 0.97
C ALA A 58 -19.37 -19.80 1.63
N VAL A 59 -19.81 -19.77 2.89
CA VAL A 59 -20.21 -20.95 3.67
C VAL A 59 -21.47 -20.58 4.45
N ALA A 60 -22.58 -21.26 4.17
CA ALA A 60 -23.90 -20.92 4.69
C ALA A 60 -24.26 -19.44 4.46
N HIS A 61 -24.51 -18.66 5.52
CA HIS A 61 -24.84 -17.24 5.46
C HIS A 61 -23.63 -16.32 5.69
N CYS A 62 -22.42 -16.86 5.64
CA CYS A 62 -21.19 -16.11 5.82
C CYS A 62 -20.42 -16.04 4.51
N THR A 63 -20.02 -14.82 4.12
CA THR A 63 -19.17 -14.58 2.96
C THR A 63 -17.86 -13.96 3.42
N MET A 64 -16.75 -14.60 3.06
CA MET A 64 -15.40 -14.12 3.32
C MET A 64 -14.81 -13.50 2.06
N ILE A 65 -14.16 -12.36 2.23
CA ILE A 65 -13.39 -11.63 1.21
C ILE A 65 -12.03 -11.27 1.81
N CYS A 66 -11.04 -10.99 0.97
CA CYS A 66 -9.73 -10.57 1.42
C CYS A 66 -9.22 -9.41 0.58
N MET A 67 -8.74 -8.36 1.24
CA MET A 67 -8.09 -7.23 0.60
C MET A 67 -6.58 -7.31 0.80
N ARG A 68 -5.82 -7.20 -0.30
CA ARG A 68 -4.38 -7.00 -0.29
C ARG A 68 -4.07 -5.51 -0.37
N ARG A 69 -3.35 -5.01 0.63
CA ARG A 69 -2.67 -3.71 0.59
C ARG A 69 -1.19 -3.97 0.35
N GLU A 70 -0.65 -3.43 -0.73
CA GLU A 70 0.79 -3.45 -0.98
C GLU A 70 1.34 -2.03 -0.91
N GLU A 71 2.42 -1.82 -0.16
CA GLU A 71 3.01 -0.50 0.05
C GLU A 71 4.52 -0.52 -0.12
N ARG A 72 5.08 0.55 -0.68
CA ARG A 72 6.53 0.74 -0.76
C ARG A 72 7.05 1.20 0.59
N VAL A 73 8.03 0.46 1.11
CA VAL A 73 8.66 0.75 2.39
C VAL A 73 9.64 1.90 2.19
N MET A 74 9.26 3.07 2.69
CA MET A 74 10.06 4.30 2.67
C MET A 74 10.39 4.73 4.10
N PRO A 75 11.45 4.17 4.72
CA PRO A 75 11.80 4.51 6.09
C PRO A 75 12.21 5.98 6.18
N ALA A 76 11.52 6.75 7.02
CA ALA A 76 11.81 8.17 7.22
C ALA A 76 13.27 8.41 7.64
N VAL A 77 13.86 7.48 8.38
CA VAL A 77 15.26 7.52 8.80
C VAL A 77 16.21 7.57 7.60
N VAL A 78 15.99 6.71 6.59
CA VAL A 78 16.85 6.63 5.41
C VAL A 78 16.69 7.89 4.54
N VAL A 79 15.45 8.36 4.36
CA VAL A 79 15.17 9.60 3.61
C VAL A 79 15.86 10.79 4.27
N ASN A 80 15.75 10.91 5.59
CA ASN A 80 16.38 12.00 6.33
C ASN A 80 17.91 11.93 6.30
N GLN A 81 18.51 10.74 6.40
CA GLN A 81 19.95 10.57 6.28
C GLN A 81 20.47 11.05 4.92
N ARG A 82 19.82 10.63 3.82
CA ARG A 82 20.19 11.09 2.47
C ARG A 82 20.00 12.59 2.29
N LEU A 83 18.93 13.15 2.86
CA LEU A 83 18.66 14.58 2.82
C LEU A 83 19.76 15.36 3.54
N THR A 84 20.15 14.94 4.74
CA THR A 84 21.23 15.58 5.50
C THR A 84 22.56 15.50 4.78
N GLN A 85 22.90 14.34 4.20
CA GLN A 85 24.12 14.20 3.41
C GLN A 85 24.15 15.17 2.22
N ARG A 86 23.08 15.17 1.41
CA ARG A 86 23.01 16.01 0.20
C ARG A 86 22.99 17.51 0.50
N ILE A 87 22.38 17.90 1.64
CA ILE A 87 22.47 19.27 2.14
C ILE A 87 23.91 19.61 2.52
N SER A 88 24.60 18.74 3.28
CA SER A 88 25.99 18.97 3.69
C SER A 88 26.91 19.15 2.47
N ASP A 89 26.78 18.27 1.48
CA ASP A 89 27.60 18.32 0.26
C ASP A 89 27.37 19.63 -0.53
N LEU A 90 26.12 20.12 -0.58
CA LEU A 90 25.78 21.39 -1.23
C LEU A 90 26.27 22.61 -0.45
N GLU A 91 26.16 22.60 0.88
CA GLU A 91 26.64 23.71 1.72
C GLU A 91 28.17 23.83 1.66
N GLU A 92 28.90 22.71 1.59
CA GLU A 92 30.35 22.69 1.40
C GLU A 92 30.76 23.19 0.01
N ALA A 93 30.05 22.78 -1.04
CA ALA A 93 30.36 23.19 -2.41
C ALA A 93 30.05 24.67 -2.70
N GLU A 94 28.94 25.21 -2.18
CA GLU A 94 28.49 26.57 -2.49
C GLU A 94 28.83 27.59 -1.39
N GLY A 95 29.32 27.16 -0.23
CA GLY A 95 29.67 28.03 0.90
C GLY A 95 28.49 28.80 1.49
N ARG A 96 27.26 28.33 1.25
CA ARG A 96 26.01 28.95 1.75
C ARG A 96 25.12 27.90 2.40
N LYS A 97 24.21 28.35 3.27
CA LYS A 97 23.18 27.46 3.83
C LYS A 97 22.05 27.19 2.85
N VAL A 98 21.55 25.96 2.86
CA VAL A 98 20.36 25.55 2.08
C VAL A 98 19.10 26.13 2.73
N ARG A 99 18.27 26.79 1.91
CA ARG A 99 17.02 27.40 2.41
C ARG A 99 15.91 26.36 2.53
N ARG A 100 14.86 26.68 3.31
CA ARG A 100 13.73 25.78 3.57
C ARG A 100 13.06 25.25 2.28
N ARG A 101 12.91 26.09 1.26
CA ARG A 101 12.29 25.72 -0.02
C ARG A 101 13.12 24.68 -0.76
N GLU A 102 14.39 24.98 -0.97
CA GLU A 102 15.37 24.12 -1.64
C GLU A 102 15.54 22.78 -0.91
N ARG A 103 15.53 22.79 0.42
CA ARG A 103 15.50 21.55 1.23
C ARG A 103 14.26 20.69 0.94
N GLY A 104 13.11 21.30 0.67
CA GLY A 104 11.90 20.58 0.25
C GLY A 104 12.08 19.93 -1.12
N GLU A 105 12.59 20.69 -2.08
CA GLU A 105 12.87 20.23 -3.45
C GLU A 105 13.87 19.05 -3.43
N ILE A 106 14.97 19.15 -2.67
CA ILE A 106 15.94 18.05 -2.50
C ILE A 106 15.28 16.81 -1.88
N LYS A 107 14.38 17.00 -0.92
CA LYS A 107 13.68 15.87 -0.28
C LYS A 107 12.76 15.16 -1.26
N ASP A 108 12.05 15.91 -2.10
CA ASP A 108 11.15 15.36 -3.12
C ASP A 108 11.95 14.63 -4.21
N GLU A 109 13.09 15.17 -4.65
CA GLU A 109 14.03 14.47 -5.54
C GLU A 109 14.50 13.15 -4.95
N ILE A 110 14.97 13.17 -3.70
CA ILE A 110 15.41 11.95 -3.00
C ILE A 110 14.28 10.93 -2.92
N PHE A 111 13.06 11.39 -2.70
CA PHE A 111 11.89 10.53 -2.64
C PHE A 111 11.61 9.85 -3.98
N LEU A 112 11.62 10.61 -5.07
CA LEU A 112 11.44 10.11 -6.44
C LEU A 112 12.56 9.13 -6.84
N ASP A 113 13.80 9.40 -6.44
CA ASP A 113 14.95 8.52 -6.68
C ASP A 113 14.88 7.20 -5.91
N MET A 114 14.30 7.23 -4.71
CA MET A 114 14.18 6.08 -3.83
C MET A 114 12.97 5.21 -4.17
N LEU A 115 11.88 5.80 -4.63
CA LEU A 115 10.61 5.12 -4.90
C LEU A 115 10.74 3.85 -5.78
N PRO A 116 11.41 3.87 -6.95
CA PRO A 116 11.56 2.68 -7.78
C PRO A 116 12.45 1.61 -7.13
N LYS A 117 13.32 1.98 -6.20
CA LYS A 117 14.27 1.09 -5.51
C LYS A 117 13.73 0.56 -4.18
N ALA A 118 12.61 1.11 -3.70
CA ALA A 118 12.02 0.73 -2.43
C ALA A 118 11.46 -0.70 -2.50
N PHE A 119 11.66 -1.48 -1.43
CA PHE A 119 11.01 -2.77 -1.27
C PHE A 119 9.51 -2.58 -1.07
N THR A 120 8.71 -3.54 -1.53
CA THR A 120 7.27 -3.57 -1.25
C THR A 120 6.98 -4.49 -0.07
N LYS A 121 5.94 -4.15 0.68
CA LYS A 121 5.38 -4.95 1.77
C LYS A 121 3.90 -5.15 1.50
N SER A 122 3.45 -6.39 1.52
CA SER A 122 2.02 -6.72 1.43
C SER A 122 1.43 -7.04 2.79
N VAL A 123 0.19 -6.62 3.00
CA VAL A 123 -0.64 -6.92 4.17
C VAL A 123 -2.01 -7.37 3.67
N LEU A 124 -2.48 -8.48 4.21
CA LEU A 124 -3.79 -9.05 3.92
C LEU A 124 -4.75 -8.74 5.07
N THR A 125 -5.95 -8.29 4.73
CA THR A 125 -7.06 -8.03 5.65
C THR A 125 -8.27 -8.85 5.25
#